data_AF-A0A2S6X9J9-F1
#
_entry.id   AF-A0A2S6X9J9-F1
#
_cell.length_a   1.000
_cell.length_b   1.000
_cell.length_c   1.000
_cell.angle_alpha   90.00
_cell.angle_beta   90.00
_cell.angle_gamma   90.00
#
_symmetry.space_group_name_H-M   'P 1'
#
loop_
_entity.id
_entity.type
_entity.pdbx_description
1 polymer ?
#
loop_
_entity_poly.entity_id
_entity_poly.type
_entity_poly.pdbx_seq_one_letter_code
_entity_poly.pdbx_strand_id
1 'polypeptide(L)'
;MGGHRRRRSSRAPIGSPELVSRLILTEANLDAAPPPTAGSSIIASYQEDDFAHGGHARVLEAVGPQWAATTRLTDPRALHRSAVGLCRGSDPVMRTLLEGLTVERVYLQGGLGGELEGRESLEAAGVRVTTVRGAGHNVMLDRPDAFAAAVAGRG
;
A
#
# COMPACT_ATOMS: atom_id res chain seq x y z
N MET A 1 -33.52 -5.24 -48.55
CA MET A 1 -32.92 -6.08 -47.49
C MET A 1 -31.71 -5.34 -46.93
N GLY A 2 -31.89 -4.54 -45.89
CA GLY A 2 -30.82 -3.75 -45.26
C GLY A 2 -30.30 -4.45 -44.00
N GLY A 3 -29.06 -4.91 -44.04
CA GLY A 3 -28.39 -5.59 -42.91
C GLY A 3 -27.93 -4.60 -41.85
N HIS A 4 -28.56 -4.65 -40.68
CA HIS A 4 -28.17 -3.86 -39.51
C HIS A 4 -27.10 -4.61 -38.71
N ARG A 5 -25.81 -4.33 -38.96
CA ARG A 5 -24.72 -4.80 -38.10
C ARG A 5 -24.75 -4.01 -36.79
N ARG A 6 -25.24 -4.65 -35.72
CA ARG A 6 -25.08 -4.14 -34.35
C ARG A 6 -23.59 -4.12 -34.02
N ARG A 7 -23.02 -2.93 -33.86
CA ARG A 7 -21.70 -2.75 -33.22
C ARG A 7 -21.85 -3.21 -31.78
N ARG A 8 -21.25 -4.35 -31.43
CA ARG A 8 -21.06 -4.74 -30.03
C ARG A 8 -20.04 -3.76 -29.44
N SER A 9 -20.50 -2.91 -28.53
CA SER A 9 -19.64 -2.11 -27.67
C SER A 9 -18.82 -3.06 -26.80
N SER A 10 -17.51 -3.17 -27.05
CA SER A 10 -16.59 -3.89 -26.16
C SER A 10 -16.38 -3.05 -24.91
N ARG A 11 -17.23 -3.25 -23.92
CA ARG A 11 -16.94 -2.79 -22.57
C ARG A 11 -15.73 -3.61 -22.08
N ALA A 12 -14.61 -2.95 -21.81
CA ALA A 12 -13.45 -3.61 -21.23
C ALA A 12 -13.88 -4.36 -19.95
N PRO A 13 -13.42 -5.60 -19.74
CA PRO A 13 -13.71 -6.33 -18.51
C PRO A 13 -13.19 -5.54 -17.29
N ILE A 14 -13.84 -5.71 -16.13
CA ILE A 14 -13.34 -5.12 -14.88
C ILE A 14 -11.95 -5.71 -14.62
N GLY A 15 -10.94 -4.84 -14.63
CA GLY A 15 -9.53 -5.22 -14.52
C GLY A 15 -8.90 -5.44 -15.90
N SER A 16 -8.38 -4.36 -16.48
CA SER A 16 -7.53 -4.36 -17.67
C SER A 16 -6.11 -3.98 -17.25
N PRO A 17 -5.31 -4.92 -16.71
CA PRO A 17 -3.95 -4.63 -16.24
C PRO A 17 -3.05 -4.07 -17.35
N GLU A 18 -3.34 -4.41 -18.61
CA GLU A 18 -2.64 -3.91 -19.79
C GLU A 18 -2.79 -2.40 -20.00
N LEU A 19 -3.78 -1.78 -19.36
CA LEU A 19 -3.97 -0.32 -19.40
C LEU A 19 -3.21 0.42 -18.30
N VAL A 20 -2.60 -0.31 -17.36
CA VAL A 20 -1.79 0.28 -16.29
C VAL A 20 -0.38 0.52 -16.83
N SER A 21 0.00 1.78 -17.00
CA SER A 21 1.35 2.14 -17.47
C SER A 21 2.38 2.22 -16.34
N ARG A 22 1.92 2.44 -15.10
CA ARG A 22 2.78 2.63 -13.92
C ARG A 22 2.07 2.18 -12.64
N LEU A 23 2.81 1.49 -11.77
CA LEU A 23 2.42 1.16 -10.41
C LEU A 23 3.29 1.94 -9.41
N ILE A 24 2.65 2.62 -8.46
CA ILE A 24 3.33 3.31 -7.37
C ILE A 24 2.81 2.71 -6.06
N LEU A 25 3.71 2.12 -5.28
CA LEU A 25 3.43 1.63 -3.95
C LEU A 25 4.09 2.58 -2.95
N THR A 26 3.32 3.10 -2.00
CA THR A 26 3.85 3.94 -0.92
C THR A 26 3.70 3.19 0.37
N GLU A 27 4.80 2.95 1.07
CA GLU A 27 4.80 2.36 2.42
C GLU A 27 4.10 0.98 2.49
N ALA A 28 4.14 0.24 1.38
CA ALA A 28 3.43 -1.03 1.26
C ALA A 28 4.17 -2.17 1.94
N ASN A 29 3.44 -3.08 2.57
CA ASN A 29 3.94 -4.37 3.02
C ASN A 29 4.31 -5.24 1.80
N LEU A 30 5.60 -5.51 1.63
CA LEU A 30 6.12 -6.34 0.54
C LEU A 30 6.13 -7.83 0.89
N ASP A 31 6.32 -8.14 2.17
CA ASP A 31 6.50 -9.49 2.68
C ASP A 31 5.46 -9.81 3.75
N ALA A 32 5.16 -11.10 3.91
CA ALA A 32 4.33 -11.59 5.01
C ALA A 32 5.08 -11.47 6.34
N ALA A 33 4.34 -11.52 7.45
CA ALA A 33 4.87 -11.41 8.81
C ALA A 33 5.81 -10.18 9.00
N PRO A 34 5.32 -8.95 8.77
CA PRO A 34 6.10 -7.74 9.00
C PRO A 34 6.57 -7.66 10.46
N PRO A 35 7.62 -6.85 10.76
CA PRO A 35 8.16 -6.75 12.11
C PRO A 35 7.09 -6.48 13.18
N PRO A 36 7.26 -6.93 14.44
CA PRO A 36 6.27 -6.71 15.50
C PRO A 36 5.95 -5.23 15.78
N THR A 37 6.85 -4.33 15.40
CA THR A 37 6.70 -2.88 15.53
C THR A 37 5.86 -2.24 14.42
N ALA A 38 5.54 -2.97 13.34
CA ALA A 38 4.69 -2.47 12.27
C ALA A 38 3.25 -2.28 12.75
N GLY A 39 2.58 -1.23 12.26
CA GLY A 39 1.20 -0.94 12.65
C GLY A 39 0.23 -2.09 12.37
N SER A 40 0.40 -2.79 11.25
CA SER A 40 -0.39 -3.98 10.92
C SER A 40 -0.14 -5.12 11.90
N SER A 41 1.11 -5.38 12.31
CA SER A 41 1.45 -6.41 13.32
C SER A 41 0.84 -6.10 14.68
N ILE A 42 0.88 -4.84 15.12
CA ILE A 42 0.27 -4.40 16.38
C ILE A 42 -1.23 -4.64 16.35
N ILE A 43 -1.92 -4.24 15.30
CA ILE A 43 -3.38 -4.41 15.18
C ILE A 43 -3.75 -5.89 15.07
N ALA A 44 -3.02 -6.67 14.27
CA ALA A 44 -3.26 -8.09 14.07
C ALA A 44 -2.97 -8.93 15.33
N SER A 45 -2.24 -8.40 16.32
CA SER A 45 -2.00 -9.08 17.59
C SER A 45 -3.24 -9.19 18.49
N TYR A 46 -4.26 -8.36 18.26
CA TYR A 46 -5.54 -8.42 18.96
C TYR A 46 -6.43 -9.52 18.39
N GLN A 47 -7.30 -10.11 19.22
CA GLN A 47 -8.52 -10.76 18.71
C GLN A 47 -9.46 -9.70 18.13
N GLU A 48 -10.23 -10.02 17.08
CA GLU A 48 -11.06 -9.04 16.36
C GLU A 48 -12.05 -8.33 17.30
N ASP A 49 -12.71 -9.07 18.19
CA ASP A 49 -13.66 -8.50 19.14
C ASP A 49 -12.96 -7.59 20.16
N ASP A 50 -11.79 -7.97 20.67
CA ASP A 50 -11.03 -7.13 21.60
C ASP A 50 -10.54 -5.84 20.93
N PHE A 51 -10.18 -5.92 19.66
CA PHE A 51 -9.82 -4.74 18.88
C PHE A 51 -11.02 -3.80 18.72
N ALA A 52 -12.17 -4.34 18.31
CA ALA A 52 -13.39 -3.56 18.10
C ALA A 52 -13.91 -2.90 19.40
N HIS A 53 -13.77 -3.58 20.54
CA HIS A 53 -14.30 -3.12 21.84
C HIS A 53 -13.27 -2.40 22.72
N GLY A 54 -12.11 -1.99 22.18
CA GLY A 54 -11.19 -1.12 22.91
C GLY A 54 -9.78 -1.04 22.34
N GLY A 55 -9.31 -2.06 21.63
CA GLY A 55 -7.99 -2.01 20.97
C GLY A 55 -7.87 -0.85 19.96
N HIS A 56 -8.93 -0.56 19.21
CA HIS A 56 -8.95 0.55 18.25
C HIS A 56 -8.70 1.91 18.93
N ALA A 57 -9.37 2.21 20.04
CA ALA A 57 -9.16 3.45 20.78
C ALA A 57 -7.72 3.56 21.31
N ARG A 58 -7.16 2.48 21.87
CA ARG A 58 -5.77 2.44 22.33
C ARG A 58 -4.77 2.69 21.21
N VAL A 59 -5.01 2.13 20.02
CA VAL A 59 -4.17 2.40 18.85
C VAL A 59 -4.28 3.87 18.43
N LEU A 60 -5.48 4.45 18.39
CA LEU A 60 -5.66 5.87 18.06
C LEU A 60 -4.96 6.81 19.06
N GLU A 61 -4.89 6.45 20.33
CA GLU A 61 -4.17 7.21 21.36
C GLU A 61 -2.64 7.09 21.23
N ALA A 62 -2.14 5.95 20.76
CA ALA A 62 -0.72 5.67 20.63
C ALA A 62 -0.09 6.24 19.33
N VAL A 63 -0.91 6.52 18.32
CA VAL A 63 -0.43 7.03 17.01
C VAL A 63 -0.47 8.56 16.94
N GLY A 64 0.31 9.13 16.03
CA GLY A 64 0.32 10.57 15.78
C GLY A 64 -1.02 11.11 15.25
N PRO A 65 -1.29 12.42 15.38
CA PRO A 65 -2.59 13.03 15.10
C PRO A 65 -3.07 12.83 13.66
N GLN A 66 -2.16 12.80 12.68
CA GLN A 66 -2.53 12.56 11.28
C GLN A 66 -3.09 11.14 11.08
N TRP A 67 -2.45 10.13 11.66
CA TRP A 67 -2.90 8.74 11.54
C TRP A 67 -4.19 8.52 12.34
N ALA A 68 -4.30 9.11 13.53
CA ALA A 68 -5.54 9.08 14.30
C ALA A 68 -6.71 9.71 13.52
N ALA A 69 -6.46 10.79 12.78
CA ALA A 69 -7.50 11.48 12.02
C ALA A 69 -8.04 10.71 10.82
N THR A 70 -7.20 9.95 10.13
CA THR A 70 -7.62 9.12 8.99
C THR A 70 -8.18 7.79 9.46
N THR A 71 -7.52 7.13 10.41
CA THR A 71 -7.89 5.78 10.88
C THR A 71 -9.22 5.75 11.62
N ARG A 72 -9.58 6.82 12.36
CA ARG A 72 -10.87 6.90 13.06
C ARG A 72 -12.10 6.82 12.15
N LEU A 73 -11.93 7.03 10.84
CA LEU A 73 -13.01 6.95 9.85
C LEU A 73 -13.27 5.52 9.37
N THR A 74 -12.39 4.58 9.72
CA THR A 74 -12.49 3.17 9.33
C THR A 74 -13.27 2.38 10.38
N ASP A 75 -14.11 1.46 9.93
CA ASP A 75 -14.73 0.48 10.84
C ASP A 75 -13.62 -0.34 11.55
N PRO A 76 -13.66 -0.49 12.89
CA PRO A 76 -12.61 -1.20 13.62
C PRO A 76 -12.40 -2.64 13.16
N ARG A 77 -13.47 -3.36 12.79
CA ARG A 77 -13.35 -4.75 12.31
C ARG A 77 -12.76 -4.78 10.90
N ALA A 78 -13.16 -3.86 10.03
CA ALA A 78 -12.56 -3.71 8.71
C ALA A 78 -11.05 -3.45 8.81
N LEU A 79 -10.64 -2.52 9.70
CA LEU A 79 -9.24 -2.22 9.94
C LEU A 79 -8.47 -3.44 10.47
N HIS A 80 -9.03 -4.16 11.44
CA HIS A 80 -8.44 -5.39 11.98
C HIS A 80 -8.23 -6.45 10.90
N ARG A 81 -9.28 -6.75 10.12
CA ARG A 81 -9.21 -7.72 9.02
C ARG A 81 -8.21 -7.31 7.95
N SER A 82 -8.13 -6.01 7.62
CA SER A 82 -7.11 -5.48 6.73
C SER A 82 -5.69 -5.70 7.28
N ALA A 83 -5.46 -5.42 8.56
CA ALA A 83 -4.17 -5.65 9.20
C ALA A 83 -3.79 -7.13 9.23
N VAL A 84 -4.71 -8.02 9.60
CA VAL A 84 -4.50 -9.48 9.54
C VAL A 84 -4.20 -9.92 8.12
N GLY A 85 -4.90 -9.39 7.12
CA GLY A 85 -4.65 -9.65 5.70
C GLY A 85 -3.24 -9.22 5.27
N LEU A 86 -2.81 -8.02 5.68
CA LEU A 86 -1.46 -7.51 5.41
C LEU A 86 -0.38 -8.38 6.08
N CYS A 87 -0.59 -8.82 7.33
CA CYS A 87 0.34 -9.70 8.02
C CYS A 87 0.42 -11.10 7.40
N ARG A 88 -0.72 -11.63 6.93
CA ARG A 88 -0.76 -12.91 6.22
C ARG A 88 -0.03 -12.83 4.87
N GLY A 89 -0.08 -11.67 4.22
CA GLY A 89 0.46 -11.48 2.88
C GLY A 89 -0.34 -12.21 1.80
N SER A 90 0.30 -12.39 0.64
CA SER A 90 -0.24 -13.07 -0.54
C SER A 90 0.64 -14.26 -0.95
N ASP A 91 0.11 -15.11 -1.83
CA ASP A 91 0.86 -16.18 -2.48
C ASP A 91 0.65 -16.09 -4.01
N PRO A 92 1.69 -15.71 -4.81
CA PRO A 92 3.04 -15.35 -4.37
C PRO A 92 3.06 -14.04 -3.56
N VAL A 93 4.09 -13.82 -2.75
CA VAL A 93 4.21 -12.63 -1.90
C VAL A 93 4.27 -11.35 -2.73
N MET A 94 3.83 -10.23 -2.15
CA MET A 94 3.73 -8.94 -2.84
C MET A 94 5.05 -8.49 -3.46
N ARG A 95 6.18 -8.77 -2.81
CA ARG A 95 7.52 -8.54 -3.36
C ARG A 95 7.73 -9.26 -4.70
N THR A 96 7.46 -10.56 -4.75
CA THR A 96 7.61 -11.37 -5.96
C THR A 96 6.67 -10.89 -7.07
N LEU A 97 5.44 -10.51 -6.73
CA LEU A 97 4.52 -9.90 -7.69
C LEU A 97 5.09 -8.59 -8.25
N LEU A 98 5.59 -7.72 -7.38
CA LEU A 98 6.16 -6.42 -7.76
C LEU A 98 7.39 -6.59 -8.67
N GLU A 99 8.30 -7.50 -8.31
CA GLU A 99 9.51 -7.78 -9.09
C GLU A 99 9.17 -8.38 -10.47
N GLY A 100 8.11 -9.18 -10.57
CA GLY A 100 7.67 -9.82 -11.82
C GLY A 100 6.82 -8.96 -12.76
N LEU A 101 6.33 -7.81 -12.32
CA LEU A 101 5.56 -6.88 -13.16
C LEU A 101 6.46 -6.17 -14.17
N THR A 102 6.00 -6.01 -15.41
CA THR A 102 6.77 -5.38 -16.49
C THR A 102 6.49 -3.88 -16.67
N VAL A 103 5.45 -3.37 -16.02
CA VAL A 103 5.12 -1.94 -16.02
C VAL A 103 6.16 -1.13 -15.24
N GLU A 104 6.15 0.19 -15.39
CA GLU A 104 7.01 1.04 -14.54
C GLU A 104 6.57 0.90 -13.07
N ARG A 105 7.52 0.65 -12.17
CA ARG A 105 7.27 0.38 -10.75
C ARG A 105 8.06 1.34 -9.89
N VAL A 106 7.37 2.00 -8.97
CA VAL A 106 7.98 2.87 -7.97
C VAL A 106 7.58 2.41 -6.58
N TYR A 107 8.56 2.21 -5.70
CA TYR A 107 8.33 2.01 -4.27
C TYR A 107 8.78 3.27 -3.52
N LEU A 108 7.84 3.92 -2.83
CA LEU A 108 8.06 5.17 -2.12
C LEU A 108 8.02 4.92 -0.61
N GLN A 109 9.08 5.29 0.09
CA GLN A 109 9.23 5.13 1.54
C GLN A 109 9.58 6.48 2.19
N GLY A 110 9.04 6.75 3.36
CA GLY A 110 9.43 7.85 4.23
C GLY A 110 10.79 7.59 4.89
N GLY A 111 11.66 8.58 4.85
CA GLY A 111 13.03 8.47 5.39
C GLY A 111 13.12 8.34 6.91
N LEU A 112 12.00 8.44 7.65
CA LEU A 112 11.97 8.19 9.10
C LEU A 112 11.79 6.71 9.45
N GLY A 113 11.42 5.85 8.48
CA GLY A 113 11.12 4.42 8.70
C GLY A 113 12.34 3.48 8.70
N GLY A 114 13.55 4.00 8.51
CA GLY A 114 14.78 3.20 8.40
C GLY A 114 15.07 2.73 6.97
N GLU A 115 15.94 1.72 6.85
CA GLU A 115 16.30 1.13 5.56
C GLU A 115 15.24 0.13 5.08
N LEU A 116 15.00 0.10 3.77
CA LEU A 116 14.12 -0.89 3.15
C LEU A 116 14.84 -2.23 2.98
N GLU A 117 14.36 -3.25 3.68
CA GLU A 117 14.88 -4.60 3.51
C GLU A 117 14.68 -5.10 2.06
N GLY A 118 15.75 -5.66 1.49
CA GLY A 118 15.75 -6.15 0.10
C GLY A 118 15.72 -5.04 -0.95
N ARG A 119 16.10 -3.80 -0.61
CA ARG A 119 16.19 -2.68 -1.56
C ARG A 119 17.00 -3.03 -2.81
N GLU A 120 18.17 -3.63 -2.65
CA GLU A 120 19.05 -3.96 -3.78
C GLU A 120 18.38 -4.97 -4.73
N SER A 121 17.63 -5.95 -4.20
CA SER A 121 16.85 -6.90 -5.01
C SER A 121 15.79 -6.19 -5.83
N LEU A 122 15.04 -5.27 -5.20
CA LEU A 122 14.00 -4.50 -5.88
C LEU A 122 14.60 -3.64 -7.00
N GLU A 123 15.70 -2.95 -6.73
CA GLU A 123 16.40 -2.12 -7.72
C GLU A 123 16.94 -2.98 -8.88
N ALA A 124 17.51 -4.15 -8.58
CA ALA A 124 17.96 -5.11 -9.59
C ALA A 124 16.81 -5.67 -10.46
N ALA A 125 15.60 -5.80 -9.91
CA ALA A 125 14.39 -6.16 -10.65
C ALA A 125 13.78 -4.99 -11.46
N GLY A 126 14.40 -3.81 -11.41
CA GLY A 126 13.97 -2.61 -12.12
C GLY A 126 12.86 -1.81 -11.42
N VAL A 127 12.67 -2.02 -10.11
CA VAL A 127 11.79 -1.18 -9.28
C VAL A 127 12.57 0.06 -8.85
N ARG A 128 12.02 1.25 -9.10
CA ARG A 128 12.59 2.49 -8.58
C ARG A 128 12.24 2.63 -7.11
N VAL A 129 13.23 2.53 -6.22
CA VAL A 129 13.04 2.79 -4.78
C VAL A 129 13.35 4.26 -4.49
N THR A 130 12.43 4.97 -3.84
CA THR A 130 12.58 6.39 -3.51
C THR A 130 12.31 6.63 -2.03
N THR A 131 13.31 7.18 -1.34
CA THR A 131 13.20 7.55 0.07
C THR A 131 12.93 9.05 0.21
N VAL A 132 11.79 9.42 0.79
CA VAL A 132 11.37 10.81 1.01
C VAL A 132 11.87 11.30 2.35
N ARG A 133 12.93 12.11 2.32
CA ARG A 133 13.53 12.69 3.53
C ARG A 133 12.50 13.46 4.36
N GLY A 134 12.45 13.20 5.67
CA GLY A 134 11.59 13.91 6.62
C GLY A 134 10.11 13.52 6.55
N ALA A 135 9.76 12.43 5.85
CA ALA A 135 8.44 11.82 5.91
C ALA A 135 8.49 10.53 6.75
N GLY A 136 7.43 10.28 7.51
CA GLY A 136 7.12 8.96 8.09
C GLY A 136 6.21 8.15 7.17
N HIS A 137 5.39 7.29 7.77
CA HIS A 137 4.51 6.36 7.05
C HIS A 137 3.43 7.06 6.21
N ASN A 138 2.97 8.24 6.61
CA ASN A 138 1.99 9.03 5.85
C ASN A 138 2.70 10.00 4.89
N VAL A 139 3.51 9.48 3.96
CA VAL A 139 4.35 10.30 3.04
C VAL A 139 3.54 11.39 2.32
N MET A 140 2.31 11.08 1.91
CA MET A 140 1.41 12.00 1.23
C MET A 140 0.95 13.18 2.11
N LEU A 141 0.93 13.01 3.43
CA LEU A 141 0.57 14.06 4.39
C LEU A 141 1.81 14.80 4.89
N ASP A 142 2.91 14.10 5.09
CA ASP A 142 4.14 14.68 5.63
C ASP A 142 4.88 15.52 4.59
N ARG A 143 4.93 15.05 3.34
CA ARG A 143 5.66 15.67 2.23
C ARG A 143 4.83 15.63 0.94
N PRO A 144 3.69 16.35 0.88
CA PRO A 144 2.76 16.29 -0.24
C PRO A 144 3.40 16.65 -1.58
N ASP A 145 4.32 17.62 -1.62
CA ASP A 145 5.02 18.01 -2.85
C ASP A 145 5.91 16.87 -3.40
N ALA A 146 6.63 16.19 -2.51
CA ALA A 146 7.50 15.08 -2.88
C ALA A 146 6.67 13.87 -3.36
N PHE A 147 5.57 13.58 -2.66
CA PHE A 147 4.62 12.55 -3.10
C PHE A 147 4.03 12.88 -4.47
N ALA A 148 3.56 14.10 -4.69
CA ALA A 148 2.99 14.54 -5.96
C ALA A 148 4.03 14.52 -7.10
N ALA A 149 5.29 14.86 -6.83
CA ALA A 149 6.38 14.75 -7.79
C ALA A 149 6.64 13.28 -8.17
N ALA A 150 6.70 12.38 -7.19
CA ALA A 150 6.85 10.94 -7.43
C ALA A 150 5.70 10.39 -8.28
N VAL A 151 4.45 10.75 -7.95
CA VAL A 151 3.26 10.35 -8.72
C VAL A 151 3.31 10.86 -10.15
N ALA A 152 3.71 12.12 -10.35
CA ALA A 152 3.84 12.71 -11.68
C ALA A 152 5.06 12.20 -12.47
N GLY A 153 5.96 11.41 -11.87
CA GLY A 153 7.22 10.96 -12.50
C GLY A 153 8.24 12.08 -12.69
N ARG A 154 8.24 13.08 -11.80
CA ARG A 154 9.14 14.24 -11.82
C ARG A 154 10.24 14.16 -10.75
N GLY A 155 10.55 12.95 -10.26
CA GLY A 155 11.50 12.68 -9.19
C GLY A 155 12.51 11.59 -9.53
#